data_AF-A0A8S3WT95-F1
#
_entry.id   AF-A0A8S3WT95-F1
#
_cell.length_a   1.000
_cell.length_b   1.000
_cell.length_c   1.000
_cell.angle_alpha   90.00
_cell.angle_beta   90.00
_cell.angle_gamma   90.00
#
_symmetry.space_group_name_H-M   'P 1'
#
loop_
_entity.id
_entity.type
_entity.pdbx_description
1 polymer ?
#
loop_
_entity_poly.entity_id
_entity_poly.type
_entity_poly.pdbx_seq_one_letter_code
_entity_poly.pdbx_strand_id
1 'polypeptide(L)'
;MVRTYRRKTDAEEWSQEKMKEAVNKVQNKELTLRKAAEIFAVPFTSLQRRVTLSRGIIKRRGGQPALDENAEKKLADRLLHLASRGFGITPKAVRKYAFEFAERQNIKHKFDRNAGMAGQDWFHRFMQRNKKINYSEAGGSVKSKV
;
A
#
# COMPACT_ATOMS: atom_id res chain seq x y z
N MET A 1 12.61 8.48 12.35
CA MET A 1 12.72 8.19 10.91
C MET A 1 12.14 9.37 10.13
N VAL A 2 12.81 9.86 9.06
CA VAL A 2 12.32 11.01 8.28
C VAL A 2 11.01 10.61 7.57
N ARG A 3 9.92 11.36 7.83
CA ARG A 3 8.57 11.00 7.39
C ARG A 3 8.35 11.16 5.89
N THR A 4 9.02 12.14 5.27
CA THR A 4 8.91 12.45 3.85
C THR A 4 10.29 12.43 3.20
N TYR A 5 10.62 11.32 2.56
CA TYR A 5 11.82 11.21 1.73
C TYR A 5 11.54 11.76 0.33
N ARG A 6 12.20 12.84 -0.06
CA ARG A 6 12.24 13.31 -1.46
C ARG A 6 13.34 12.55 -2.19
N ARG A 7 12.98 11.89 -3.29
CA ARG A 7 13.95 11.17 -4.13
C ARG A 7 14.84 12.16 -4.87
N LYS A 8 16.06 11.70 -5.16
CA LYS A 8 17.03 12.43 -5.97
C LYS A 8 16.94 12.08 -7.46
N THR A 9 16.18 11.05 -7.83
CA THR A 9 16.09 10.54 -9.20
C THR A 9 14.65 10.35 -9.64
N ASP A 10 14.35 10.75 -10.87
CA ASP A 10 13.08 10.55 -11.57
C ASP A 10 12.96 9.12 -12.12
N ALA A 11 13.21 8.14 -11.25
CA ALA A 11 13.32 6.74 -11.65
C ALA A 11 11.97 6.11 -12.11
N GLU A 12 10.95 6.91 -12.43
CA GLU A 12 9.62 6.49 -12.92
C GLU A 12 9.10 7.43 -14.02
N GLU A 13 9.89 7.72 -15.06
CA GLU A 13 9.31 8.34 -16.28
C GLU A 13 8.37 7.40 -17.04
N TRP A 14 8.40 6.10 -16.75
CA TRP A 14 7.57 5.10 -17.45
C TRP A 14 6.27 4.81 -16.69
N SER A 15 5.15 4.70 -17.43
CA SER A 15 3.83 4.37 -16.87
C SER A 15 3.74 2.90 -16.44
N GLN A 16 3.10 2.65 -15.29
CA GLN A 16 2.80 1.28 -14.82
C GLN A 16 1.95 0.50 -15.82
N GLU A 17 1.06 1.17 -16.55
CA GLU A 17 0.19 0.57 -17.55
C GLU A 17 1.02 0.04 -18.73
N LYS A 18 1.91 0.88 -19.29
CA LYS A 18 2.83 0.49 -20.36
C LYS A 18 3.73 -0.68 -19.96
N MET A 19 4.22 -0.68 -18.71
CA MET A 19 5.01 -1.81 -18.19
C MET A 19 4.18 -3.10 -18.09
N LYS A 20 2.91 -3.01 -17.69
CA LYS A 20 2.00 -4.16 -17.61
C LYS A 20 1.72 -4.74 -19.00
N GLU A 21 1.46 -3.88 -19.97
CA GLU A 21 1.28 -4.29 -21.36
C GLU A 21 2.54 -4.95 -21.93
N ALA A 22 3.72 -4.35 -21.72
CA ALA A 22 5.00 -4.90 -22.15
C ALA A 22 5.26 -6.30 -21.55
N VAL A 23 4.98 -6.48 -20.26
CA VAL A 23 5.09 -7.78 -19.58
C VAL A 23 4.15 -8.80 -20.21
N ASN A 24 2.87 -8.45 -20.42
CA ASN A 24 1.88 -9.35 -21.00
C ASN A 24 2.27 -9.80 -22.41
N LYS A 25 2.70 -8.87 -23.27
CA LYS A 25 3.14 -9.18 -24.65
C LYS A 25 4.36 -10.12 -24.69
N VAL A 26 5.29 -9.96 -23.76
CA VAL A 26 6.46 -10.84 -23.64
C VAL A 26 6.06 -12.21 -23.08
N GLN A 27 5.15 -12.25 -22.10
CA GLN A 27 4.65 -13.51 -21.54
C GLN A 27 3.84 -14.33 -22.55
N ASN A 28 3.06 -13.66 -23.39
CA ASN A 28 2.32 -14.27 -24.50
C ASN A 28 3.23 -14.69 -25.68
N LYS A 29 4.55 -14.47 -25.58
CA LYS A 29 5.54 -14.71 -26.66
C LYS A 29 5.28 -13.93 -27.96
N GLU A 30 4.50 -12.86 -27.89
CA GLU A 30 4.21 -12.00 -29.06
C GLU A 30 5.39 -11.10 -29.41
N LEU A 31 6.16 -10.66 -28.41
CA LEU A 31 7.31 -9.76 -28.56
C LEU A 31 8.52 -10.26 -27.76
N THR A 32 9.71 -9.96 -28.26
CA THR A 32 10.97 -10.15 -27.51
C THR A 32 11.13 -9.04 -26.47
N LEU A 33 11.87 -9.30 -25.40
CA LEU A 33 12.14 -8.33 -24.32
C LEU A 33 12.66 -6.99 -24.85
N ARG A 34 13.57 -7.02 -25.83
CA ARG A 34 14.20 -5.83 -26.40
C ARG A 34 13.20 -5.01 -27.22
N LYS A 35 12.42 -5.70 -28.07
CA LYS A 35 11.39 -5.07 -28.91
C LYS A 35 10.24 -4.49 -28.08
N ALA A 36 9.84 -5.17 -27.01
CA ALA A 36 8.85 -4.66 -26.07
C ALA A 36 9.36 -3.42 -25.30
N ALA A 37 10.63 -3.41 -24.90
CA ALA A 37 11.22 -2.25 -24.24
C ALA A 37 11.19 -1.00 -25.13
N GLU A 38 11.48 -1.15 -26.42
CA GLU A 38 11.44 -0.07 -27.42
C GLU A 38 10.00 0.41 -27.67
N ILE A 39 9.07 -0.50 -27.98
CA ILE A 39 7.68 -0.16 -28.33
C ILE A 39 6.97 0.56 -27.18
N PHE A 40 7.13 0.05 -25.95
CA PHE A 40 6.44 0.60 -24.78
C PHE A 40 7.23 1.71 -24.09
N ALA A 41 8.40 2.08 -24.61
CA ALA A 41 9.34 3.05 -24.02
C ALA A 41 9.60 2.76 -22.53
N VAL A 42 9.83 1.48 -22.20
CA VAL A 42 10.12 1.03 -20.83
C VAL A 42 11.57 0.59 -20.70
N PRO A 43 12.23 0.82 -19.55
CA PRO A 43 13.61 0.38 -19.36
C PRO A 43 13.74 -1.15 -19.46
N PHE A 44 14.61 -1.62 -20.35
CA PHE A 44 14.86 -3.03 -20.62
C PHE A 44 15.14 -3.83 -19.34
N THR A 45 16.04 -3.34 -18.49
CA THR A 45 16.42 -4.02 -17.23
C THR A 45 15.25 -4.18 -16.27
N SER A 46 14.35 -3.20 -16.22
CA SER A 46 13.15 -3.25 -15.40
C SER A 46 12.13 -4.24 -15.94
N LEU A 47 11.93 -4.27 -17.26
CA LEU A 47 11.06 -5.24 -17.93
C LEU A 47 11.58 -6.66 -17.74
N GLN A 48 12.87 -6.90 -18.03
CA GLN A 48 13.51 -8.20 -17.89
C GLN A 48 13.36 -8.74 -16.47
N ARG A 49 13.69 -7.94 -15.45
CA ARG A 49 13.54 -8.34 -14.03
C ARG A 49 12.11 -8.71 -13.67
N ARG A 50 11.11 -8.03 -14.24
CA ARG A 50 9.70 -8.32 -13.95
C ARG A 50 9.23 -9.62 -14.61
N VAL A 51 9.69 -9.89 -15.82
CA VAL A 51 9.39 -11.14 -16.53
C VAL A 51 10.07 -12.34 -15.87
N THR A 52 11.36 -12.23 -15.54
CA THR A 52 12.16 -13.36 -15.02
C THR A 52 11.98 -13.60 -13.52
N LEU A 53 12.14 -12.57 -12.69
CA LEU A 53 12.08 -12.72 -11.23
C LEU A 53 10.67 -12.56 -10.66
N SER A 54 9.89 -11.64 -11.24
CA SER A 54 8.61 -11.25 -10.63
C SER A 54 7.40 -11.97 -11.21
N ARG A 55 7.59 -12.86 -12.20
CA ARG A 55 6.50 -13.56 -12.92
C ARG A 55 5.39 -12.61 -13.40
N GLY A 56 5.76 -11.38 -13.77
CA GLY A 56 4.84 -10.33 -14.20
C GLY A 56 4.12 -9.59 -13.06
N ILE A 57 4.42 -9.88 -11.80
CA ILE A 57 3.88 -9.13 -10.66
C ILE A 57 4.55 -7.77 -10.60
N ILE A 58 3.79 -6.73 -10.93
CA ILE A 58 4.21 -5.34 -10.79
C ILE A 58 3.95 -4.91 -9.34
N LYS A 59 4.97 -5.06 -8.49
CA LYS A 59 4.92 -4.57 -7.11
C LYS A 59 5.13 -3.06 -7.08
N ARG A 60 4.34 -2.36 -6.26
CA ARG A 60 4.58 -0.94 -5.93
C ARG A 60 5.98 -0.78 -5.32
N ARG A 61 6.75 0.24 -5.75
CA ARG A 61 8.06 0.52 -5.16
C ARG A 61 7.89 1.07 -3.74
N GLY A 62 8.65 0.52 -2.80
CA GLY A 62 8.58 0.84 -1.38
C GLY A 62 8.30 -0.39 -0.52
N GLY A 63 8.34 -0.21 0.80
CA GLY A 63 7.98 -1.27 1.73
C GLY A 63 6.52 -1.70 1.51
N GLN A 64 6.29 -2.99 1.33
CA GLN A 64 4.94 -3.52 1.18
C GLN A 64 4.13 -3.20 2.45
N PRO A 65 2.85 -2.82 2.33
CA PRO A 65 1.99 -2.66 3.48
C PRO A 65 1.94 -3.96 4.30
N ALA A 66 1.82 -3.85 5.63
CA ALA A 66 1.76 -5.02 6.50
C ALA A 66 0.45 -5.81 6.34
N LEU A 67 -0.59 -5.19 5.78
CA LEU A 67 -1.86 -5.79 5.42
C LEU A 67 -2.00 -5.73 3.90
N ASP A 68 -2.56 -6.78 3.28
CA ASP A 68 -2.88 -6.77 1.86
C ASP A 68 -3.91 -5.67 1.52
N GLU A 69 -4.02 -5.25 0.24
CA GLU A 69 -4.95 -4.19 -0.17
C GLU A 69 -6.42 -4.53 0.19
N ASN A 70 -6.81 -5.79 0.02
CA ASN A 70 -8.15 -6.26 0.39
C ASN A 70 -8.38 -6.26 1.90
N ALA A 71 -7.38 -6.67 2.67
CA ALA A 71 -7.39 -6.65 4.13
C ALA A 71 -7.47 -5.22 4.66
N GLU A 72 -6.70 -4.30 4.06
CA GLU A 72 -6.68 -2.89 4.41
C GLU A 72 -8.04 -2.23 4.15
N LYS A 73 -8.70 -2.56 3.03
CA LYS A 73 -10.06 -2.08 2.71
C LYS A 73 -11.10 -2.57 3.71
N LYS A 74 -11.11 -3.86 4.05
CA LYS A 74 -12.02 -4.42 5.07
C LYS A 74 -11.84 -3.75 6.44
N LEU A 75 -10.59 -3.47 6.82
CA LEU A 75 -10.29 -2.75 8.06
C LEU A 75 -10.82 -1.31 7.99
N ALA A 76 -10.61 -0.61 6.88
CA ALA A 76 -11.10 0.75 6.67
C ALA A 76 -12.63 0.83 6.75
N ASP A 77 -13.35 -0.08 6.07
CA ASP A 77 -14.81 -0.13 6.11
C ASP A 77 -15.32 -0.38 7.53
N ARG A 78 -14.69 -1.31 8.27
CA ARG A 78 -15.05 -1.59 9.66
C ARG A 78 -14.84 -0.38 10.57
N LEU A 79 -13.75 0.36 10.38
CA LEU A 79 -13.49 1.60 11.13
C LEU A 79 -14.55 2.67 10.82
N LEU A 80 -14.95 2.82 9.56
CA LEU A 80 -15.99 3.76 9.15
C LEU A 80 -17.36 3.40 9.77
N HIS A 81 -17.70 2.11 9.81
CA HIS A 81 -18.90 1.62 10.50
C HIS A 81 -18.88 1.84 12.01
N LEU A 82 -17.71 1.80 12.64
CA LEU A 82 -17.58 2.14 14.07
C LEU A 82 -17.74 3.64 14.29
N ALA A 83 -17.15 4.47 13.43
CA ALA A 83 -17.32 5.91 13.48
C ALA A 83 -18.77 6.35 13.30
N SER A 84 -19.52 5.73 12.38
CA SER A 84 -20.93 6.08 12.17
C SER A 84 -21.83 5.75 13.37
N ARG A 85 -21.40 4.83 14.23
CA ARG A 85 -22.08 4.47 15.49
C ARG A 85 -21.62 5.31 16.68
N GLY A 86 -20.83 6.36 16.45
CA GLY A 86 -20.37 7.27 17.50
C GLY A 86 -19.11 6.83 18.24
N PHE A 87 -18.44 5.75 17.80
CA PHE A 87 -17.16 5.38 18.38
C PHE A 87 -16.04 6.27 17.84
N GLY A 88 -15.32 6.95 18.74
CA GLY A 88 -14.15 7.74 18.37
C GLY A 88 -13.03 6.87 17.81
N ILE A 89 -12.57 7.19 16.59
CA ILE A 89 -11.40 6.56 15.99
C ILE A 89 -10.15 7.19 16.63
N THR A 90 -9.68 6.59 17.72
CA THR A 90 -8.42 6.99 18.37
C THR A 90 -7.23 6.25 17.72
N PRO A 91 -6.07 6.89 17.52
CA PRO A 91 -4.90 6.24 16.93
C PRO A 91 -4.48 4.92 17.63
N LYS A 92 -4.54 4.89 18.97
CA LYS A 92 -4.27 3.67 19.75
C LYS A 92 -5.26 2.54 19.43
N ALA A 93 -6.54 2.87 19.30
CA ALA A 93 -7.58 1.89 19.00
C ALA A 93 -7.37 1.28 17.61
N VAL A 94 -7.12 2.13 16.59
CA VAL A 94 -6.82 1.67 15.22
C VAL A 94 -5.61 0.74 15.19
N ARG A 95 -4.54 1.08 15.92
CA ARG A 95 -3.33 0.27 15.98
C ARG A 95 -3.57 -1.09 16.62
N LYS A 96 -4.40 -1.16 17.66
CA LYS A 96 -4.80 -2.43 18.30
C LYS A 96 -5.71 -3.27 17.39
N TYR A 97 -6.73 -2.64 16.78
CA TYR A 97 -7.62 -3.33 15.84
C TYR A 97 -6.88 -3.90 14.63
N ALA A 98 -5.89 -3.18 14.12
CA ALA A 98 -5.06 -3.66 13.02
C ALA A 98 -4.26 -4.92 13.39
N PHE A 99 -3.73 -4.98 14.61
CA PHE A 99 -3.01 -6.15 15.11
C PHE A 99 -3.96 -7.35 15.23
N GLU A 100 -5.10 -7.17 15.91
CA GLU A 100 -6.09 -8.24 16.07
C GLU A 100 -6.65 -8.71 14.72
N PHE A 101 -6.86 -7.79 13.78
CA PHE A 101 -7.33 -8.14 12.44
C PHE A 101 -6.30 -9.00 11.71
N ALA A 102 -5.01 -8.67 11.82
CA ALA A 102 -3.94 -9.40 11.18
C ALA A 102 -3.77 -10.82 11.76
N GLU A 103 -3.84 -10.96 13.09
CA GLU A 103 -3.82 -12.25 13.78
C GLU A 103 -5.05 -13.09 13.40
N ARG A 104 -6.26 -12.52 13.41
CA ARG A 104 -7.51 -13.22 13.01
C ARG A 104 -7.50 -13.69 11.56
N GLN A 105 -6.88 -12.93 10.66
CA GLN A 105 -6.75 -13.29 9.24
C GLN A 105 -5.50 -14.14 8.97
N ASN A 106 -4.72 -14.47 10.00
CA ASN A 106 -3.46 -15.21 9.91
C ASN A 106 -2.48 -14.60 8.88
N ILE A 107 -2.44 -13.27 8.81
CA ILE A 107 -1.58 -12.51 7.90
C ILE A 107 -0.22 -12.34 8.58
N LYS A 108 0.86 -12.76 7.93
CA LYS A 108 2.22 -12.52 8.43
C LYS A 108 2.50 -11.01 8.50
N HIS A 109 2.59 -10.45 9.70
CA HIS A 109 2.86 -9.04 9.93
C HIS A 109 4.13 -8.79 10.75
N LYS A 110 4.67 -7.58 10.62
CA LYS A 110 5.81 -7.07 11.41
C LYS A 110 5.37 -6.25 12.63
N PHE A 111 4.11 -6.38 13.06
CA PHE A 111 3.62 -5.67 14.25
C PHE A 111 4.25 -6.20 15.53
N ASP A 112 4.32 -5.34 16.54
CA ASP A 112 4.91 -5.66 17.83
C ASP A 112 4.02 -6.65 18.57
N ARG A 113 4.45 -7.91 18.65
CA ARG A 113 3.73 -8.97 19.36
C ARG A 113 3.69 -8.73 20.87
N ASN A 114 4.75 -8.16 21.44
CA ASN A 114 4.84 -7.87 22.88
C ASN A 114 3.85 -6.78 23.31
N ALA A 115 3.65 -5.76 22.48
CA ALA A 115 2.71 -4.67 22.76
C ALA A 115 1.29 -4.95 22.23
N GLY A 116 1.11 -5.99 21.39
CA GLY A 116 -0.17 -6.34 20.78
C GLY A 116 -0.77 -5.22 19.91
N MET A 117 0.08 -4.41 19.26
CA MET A 117 -0.38 -3.26 18.48
C MET A 117 0.50 -3.00 17.25
N ALA A 118 -0.11 -2.41 16.22
CA ALA A 118 0.64 -1.93 15.07
C ALA A 118 1.53 -0.72 15.43
N GLY A 119 2.61 -0.50 14.69
CA GLY A 119 3.52 0.63 14.92
C GLY A 119 2.91 1.99 14.54
N GLN A 120 3.47 3.09 15.07
CA GLN A 120 3.02 4.45 14.77
C GLN A 120 3.21 4.82 13.28
N ASP A 121 4.29 4.34 12.66
CA ASP A 121 4.55 4.56 11.22
C ASP A 121 3.54 3.82 10.34
N TRP A 122 3.09 2.64 10.76
CA TRP A 122 2.05 1.91 10.06
C TRP A 122 0.74 2.69 10.06
N PHE A 123 0.34 3.24 11.22
CA PHE A 123 -0.88 4.06 11.33
C PHE A 123 -0.85 5.26 10.38
N HIS A 124 0.24 6.04 10.37
CA HIS A 124 0.34 7.19 9.47
C HIS A 124 0.27 6.78 8.00
N ARG A 125 0.94 5.69 7.60
CA ARG A 125 0.88 5.19 6.22
C ARG A 125 -0.53 4.69 5.85
N PHE A 126 -1.21 4.01 6.78
CA PHE A 126 -2.59 3.57 6.62
C PHE A 126 -3.53 4.77 6.42
N MET A 127 -3.38 5.83 7.20
CA MET A 127 -4.18 7.05 7.06
C MET A 127 -3.88 7.83 5.77
N GLN A 128 -2.62 7.88 5.33
CA GLN A 128 -2.27 8.50 4.04
C GLN A 128 -2.93 7.79 2.84
N ARG A 129 -3.07 6.45 2.93
CA ARG A 129 -3.75 5.65 1.90
C ARG A 129 -5.26 5.77 2.01
N ASN A 130 -5.81 5.79 3.22
CA ASN A 130 -7.23 5.83 3.50
C ASN A 130 -7.69 7.20 4.00
N LYS A 131 -7.62 8.22 3.13
CA LYS A 131 -8.04 9.61 3.44
C LYS A 131 -9.51 9.76 3.83
N LYS A 132 -10.33 8.72 3.64
CA LYS A 132 -11.76 8.70 4.00
C LYS A 132 -12.00 8.52 5.51
N ILE A 133 -10.98 8.09 6.25
CA ILE A 133 -11.11 7.83 7.69
C ILE A 133 -10.79 9.14 8.42
N ASN A 134 -11.80 9.74 9.04
CA ASN A 134 -11.59 10.85 9.96
C ASN A 134 -11.29 10.27 11.36
N TYR A 135 -10.17 10.67 11.96
CA TYR A 135 -9.80 10.27 13.31
C TYR A 135 -9.80 11.48 14.23
N SER A 136 -10.28 11.30 15.46
CA SER A 136 -10.19 12.33 16.49
C SER A 136 -8.87 12.16 17.23
N GLU A 137 -7.93 13.09 17.05
CA GLU A 137 -6.88 13.28 18.05
C GLU A 137 -7.58 13.65 19.35
N ALA A 138 -7.35 12.84 20.40
CA ALA A 138 -8.11 12.89 21.63
C ALA A 138 -8.30 14.34 22.13
N GLY A 139 -9.57 14.77 22.21
CA GLY A 139 -10.00 16.03 22.83
C GLY A 139 -10.30 17.21 21.90
N GLY A 140 -10.15 17.10 20.58
CA GLY A 140 -10.43 18.20 19.64
C GLY A 140 -11.69 17.98 18.80
N SER A 141 -12.65 18.90 18.90
CA SER A 141 -13.88 18.96 18.09
C SER A 141 -13.66 18.69 16.60
N VAL A 142 -14.58 17.94 15.99
CA VAL A 142 -14.62 17.60 14.57
C VAL A 142 -14.65 18.88 13.73
N LYS A 143 -13.55 19.21 13.04
CA LYS A 143 -13.61 20.21 11.96
C LYS A 143 -14.11 19.52 10.69
N SER A 144 -15.41 19.63 10.47
CA SER A 144 -16.06 19.39 9.18
C SER A 144 -15.38 20.27 8.12
N LYS A 145 -14.76 19.66 7.12
CA LYS A 145 -14.35 20.38 5.91
C LYS A 145 -15.53 20.35 4.95
N VAL A 146 -16.29 21.44 4.96
CA VAL A 146 -17.13 21.87 3.82
C VAL A 146 -16.19 22.35 2.72
#